data_AF-A0A6A4RN67-F1
#
_entry.id   AF-A0A6A4RN67-F1
#
_cell.length_a   1.000
_cell.length_b   1.000
_cell.length_c   1.000
_cell.angle_alpha   90.00
_cell.angle_beta   90.00
_cell.angle_gamma   90.00
#
_symmetry.space_group_name_H-M   'P 1'
#
loop_
_entity.id
_entity.type
_entity.pdbx_description
1 polymer ?
#
loop_
_entity_poly.entity_id
_entity_poly.type
_entity_poly.pdbx_seq_one_letter_code
_entity_poly.pdbx_strand_id
1 'polypeptide(L)'
;MVRNISTQPFPELHCGALGIFTAIACQPWGQKLMISNPGFMEFILDRTMGQTKEAKDAKFELVGSLVSSSTAAAILGSQYYLRLKTYLREGPYYVSAVALVSTEGAD
;
A
#
# COMPACT_ATOMS: atom_id res chain seq x y z
N MET A 1 -17.10 3.00 0.41
CA MET A 1 -17.66 1.67 0.08
C MET A 1 -16.55 0.65 -0.17
N VAL A 2 -15.67 0.81 -1.17
CA VAL A 2 -14.59 -0.17 -1.45
C VAL A 2 -13.57 -0.30 -0.30
N ARG A 3 -13.15 0.80 0.35
CA ARG A 3 -12.24 0.76 1.53
C ARG A 3 -12.75 -0.16 2.65
N ASN A 4 -14.06 -0.14 2.95
CA ASN A 4 -14.63 -0.96 4.00
C ASN A 4 -14.54 -2.46 3.67
N ILE A 5 -14.55 -2.81 2.38
CA ILE A 5 -14.35 -4.19 1.89
C ILE A 5 -12.86 -4.55 1.93
N SER A 6 -11.98 -3.62 1.53
CA SER A 6 -10.53 -3.76 1.57
C SER A 6 -9.94 -3.89 2.98
N THR A 7 -10.71 -3.67 4.04
CA THR A 7 -10.24 -3.84 5.42
C THR A 7 -10.94 -4.99 6.14
N GLN A 8 -11.81 -5.75 5.47
CA GLN A 8 -12.43 -6.91 6.07
C GLN A 8 -11.40 -8.04 6.24
N PRO A 9 -11.51 -8.86 7.30
CA PRO A 9 -10.60 -9.98 7.54
C PRO A 9 -10.81 -11.17 6.57
N PHE A 10 -11.67 -11.02 5.55
CA PHE A 10 -11.94 -12.04 4.54
C PHE A 10 -10.95 -11.88 3.37
N PRO A 11 -9.99 -12.81 3.18
CA PRO A 11 -8.94 -12.68 2.17
C PRO A 11 -9.47 -12.49 0.75
N GLU A 12 -10.57 -13.14 0.39
CA GLU A 12 -11.18 -13.04 -0.94
C GLU A 12 -11.67 -11.63 -1.24
N LEU A 13 -12.29 -10.99 -0.25
CA LEU A 13 -12.80 -9.63 -0.36
C LEU A 13 -11.68 -8.60 -0.34
N HIS A 14 -10.70 -8.80 0.55
CA HIS A 14 -9.53 -7.92 0.66
C HIS A 14 -8.69 -7.94 -0.63
N CYS A 15 -8.25 -9.13 -1.06
CA CYS A 15 -7.44 -9.30 -2.26
C CYS A 15 -8.23 -8.96 -3.52
N GLY A 16 -9.52 -9.31 -3.59
CA GLY A 16 -10.39 -8.93 -4.71
C GLY A 16 -10.51 -7.41 -4.87
N ALA A 17 -10.66 -6.68 -3.76
CA ALA A 17 -10.68 -5.22 -3.80
C ALA A 17 -9.34 -4.62 -4.25
N LEU A 18 -8.21 -5.17 -3.78
CA LEU A 18 -6.88 -4.77 -4.26
C LEU A 18 -6.72 -5.01 -5.76
N GLY A 19 -7.20 -6.14 -6.28
CA GLY A 19 -7.19 -6.44 -7.72
C GLY A 19 -7.97 -5.43 -8.57
N ILE A 20 -9.15 -4.99 -8.09
CA ILE A 20 -9.92 -3.92 -8.78
C ILE A 20 -9.11 -2.62 -8.82
N PHE A 21 -8.50 -2.24 -7.69
CA PHE A 21 -7.64 -1.06 -7.65
C PHE A 21 -6.45 -1.20 -8.59
N THR A 22 -5.80 -2.37 -8.66
CA THR A 22 -4.69 -2.64 -9.57
C THR A 22 -5.10 -2.42 -11.02
N ALA A 23 -6.26 -2.93 -11.43
CA ALA A 23 -6.76 -2.79 -12.79
C ALA A 23 -6.95 -1.33 -13.24
N ILE A 24 -7.24 -0.42 -12.29
CA ILE A 24 -7.47 1.00 -12.57
C ILE A 24 -6.31 1.91 -12.14
N ALA A 25 -5.25 1.36 -11.55
CA ALA A 25 -4.13 2.12 -10.98
C ALA A 25 -3.35 2.94 -12.01
N CYS A 26 -3.30 2.46 -13.26
CA CYS A 26 -2.65 3.20 -14.35
C CYS A 26 -3.52 4.34 -14.92
N GLN A 27 -4.80 4.40 -14.55
CA GLN A 27 -5.74 5.38 -15.08
C GLN A 27 -5.77 6.66 -14.21
N PRO A 28 -5.65 7.86 -14.80
CA PRO A 28 -5.67 9.11 -14.03
C PRO A 28 -6.92 9.29 -13.15
N TRP A 29 -8.09 8.89 -13.65
CA TRP A 29 -9.32 8.94 -12.88
C TRP A 29 -9.33 7.93 -11.72
N GLY A 30 -8.70 6.76 -11.91
CA GLY A 30 -8.55 5.73 -10.87
C GLY A 30 -7.64 6.21 -9.75
N GLN A 31 -6.53 6.85 -10.10
CA GLN A 31 -5.63 7.47 -9.12
C GLN A 31 -6.31 8.59 -8.34
N LYS A 32 -7.08 9.46 -9.00
CA LYS A 32 -7.90 10.50 -8.35
C LYS A 32 -8.94 9.89 -7.39
N LEU A 33 -9.60 8.81 -7.80
CA LEU A 33 -10.54 8.08 -6.97
C LEU A 33 -9.85 7.50 -5.72
N MET A 34 -8.65 6.95 -5.87
CA MET A 34 -7.86 6.40 -4.76
C MET A 34 -7.42 7.50 -3.79
N ILE A 35 -6.75 8.56 -4.28
CA ILE A 35 -6.19 9.62 -3.42
C ILE A 35 -7.27 10.49 -2.76
N SER A 36 -8.45 10.62 -3.37
CA SER A 36 -9.59 11.31 -2.77
C SER A 36 -10.23 10.55 -1.60
N ASN A 37 -9.88 9.28 -1.41
CA ASN A 37 -10.32 8.49 -0.27
C ASN A 37 -9.35 8.65 0.91
N PRO A 38 -9.75 9.32 2.01
CA PRO A 38 -8.87 9.57 3.14
C PRO A 38 -8.31 8.27 3.72
N GLY A 39 -7.00 8.24 4.00
CA GLY A 39 -6.33 7.08 4.56
C GLY A 39 -5.95 5.99 3.54
N PHE A 40 -6.26 6.17 2.24
CA PHE A 40 -5.92 5.16 1.24
C PHE A 40 -4.42 4.99 1.08
N MET A 41 -3.66 6.09 1.00
CA MET A 41 -2.20 6.00 0.85
C MET A 41 -1.53 5.44 2.09
N GLU A 42 -2.02 5.80 3.27
CA GLU A 42 -1.57 5.25 4.55
C GLU A 42 -1.82 3.75 4.59
N PHE A 43 -3.02 3.31 4.20
CA PHE A 43 -3.34 1.90 4.07
C PHE A 43 -2.43 1.17 3.08
N ILE A 44 -2.16 1.73 1.90
CA ILE A 44 -1.29 1.10 0.89
C ILE A 44 0.18 1.06 1.34
N LEU A 45 0.65 2.05 2.08
CA LEU A 45 2.04 2.11 2.54
C LEU A 45 2.27 1.35 3.86
N ASP A 46 1.22 1.02 4.60
CA ASP A 46 1.31 0.28 5.85
C ASP A 46 1.66 -1.21 5.63
N ARG A 47 2.84 -1.63 6.07
CA ARG A 47 3.32 -3.01 5.94
C ARG A 47 2.81 -3.96 7.03
N THR A 48 2.12 -3.43 8.06
CA THR A 48 1.62 -4.23 9.19
C THR A 48 0.25 -4.86 8.91
N MET A 49 -0.47 -4.35 7.91
CA MET A 49 -1.78 -4.87 7.49
C MET A 49 -1.67 -5.87 6.34
N GLY A 50 -2.46 -6.96 6.41
CA GLY A 50 -2.45 -8.03 5.41
C GLY A 50 -1.32 -9.03 5.66
N GLN A 51 -1.47 -9.88 6.68
CA GLN A 51 -0.41 -10.82 7.08
C GLN A 51 -0.31 -12.06 6.19
N THR A 52 -1.36 -12.36 5.42
CA THR A 52 -1.34 -13.48 4.47
C THR A 52 -0.46 -13.15 3.28
N LYS A 53 0.08 -14.20 2.65
CA LYS A 53 0.92 -14.07 1.46
C LYS A 53 0.17 -13.37 0.33
N GLU A 54 -1.06 -13.78 0.10
CA GLU A 54 -1.93 -13.32 -0.97
C GLU A 54 -2.22 -11.82 -0.85
N ALA A 55 -2.44 -11.33 0.38
CA ALA A 55 -2.66 -9.92 0.64
C ALA A 55 -1.41 -9.09 0.36
N LYS A 56 -0.22 -9.58 0.76
CA LYS A 56 1.06 -8.92 0.49
C LYS A 56 1.36 -8.85 -0.99
N ASP A 57 1.13 -9.95 -1.71
CA ASP A 57 1.36 -10.05 -3.16
C ASP A 57 0.40 -9.11 -3.92
N ALA A 58 -0.90 -9.15 -3.64
CA ALA A 58 -1.90 -8.28 -4.28
C ALA A 58 -1.63 -6.79 -4.03
N LYS A 59 -1.20 -6.44 -2.81
CA LYS A 59 -0.85 -5.07 -2.45
C LYS A 59 0.41 -4.60 -3.14
N PHE A 60 1.42 -5.47 -3.24
CA PHE A 60 2.66 -5.17 -3.96
C PHE A 60 2.42 -4.97 -5.46
N GLU A 61 1.54 -5.77 -6.05
CA GLU A 61 1.10 -5.61 -7.45
C GLU A 61 0.44 -4.24 -7.68
N LEU A 62 -0.47 -3.82 -6.79
CA LEU A 62 -1.09 -2.50 -6.83
C LEU A 62 -0.05 -1.38 -6.77
N VAL A 63 0.93 -1.47 -5.84
CA VAL A 63 2.02 -0.50 -5.73
C VAL A 63 2.83 -0.45 -7.04
N GLY A 64 3.16 -1.61 -7.62
CA GLY A 64 3.85 -1.70 -8.90
C GLY A 64 3.09 -1.00 -10.04
N SER A 65 1.78 -1.24 -10.14
CA SER A 65 0.92 -0.59 -11.13
C SER A 65 0.79 0.93 -10.93
N LEU A 66 0.76 1.41 -9.69
CA LEU A 66 0.78 2.85 -9.41
C LEU A 66 2.13 3.48 -9.80
N VAL A 67 3.25 2.83 -9.46
CA VAL A 67 4.59 3.36 -9.76
C VAL A 67 4.89 3.40 -11.26
N SER A 68 4.35 2.44 -12.02
CA SER A 68 4.54 2.35 -13.48
C SER A 68 3.73 3.38 -14.28
N SER A 69 2.71 4.00 -13.69
CA SER A 69 1.92 5.03 -14.35
C SER A 69 2.68 6.36 -14.44
N SER A 70 2.71 6.95 -15.65
CA SER A 70 3.31 8.26 -15.89
C SER A 70 2.60 9.42 -15.18
N THR A 71 1.34 9.22 -14.77
CA THR A 71 0.52 10.26 -14.14
C THR A 71 0.52 10.22 -12.62
N ALA A 72 1.03 9.14 -12.02
CA ALA A 72 0.96 8.91 -10.58
C ALA A 72 1.70 9.97 -9.76
N ALA A 73 2.88 10.41 -10.18
CA ALA A 73 3.64 11.43 -9.47
C ALA A 73 2.89 12.77 -9.38
N ALA A 74 2.19 13.15 -10.45
CA ALA A 74 1.43 14.39 -10.52
C ALA A 74 0.11 14.31 -9.71
N ILE A 75 -0.55 13.16 -9.70
CA ILE A 75 -1.87 12.99 -9.07
C ILE A 75 -1.76 12.62 -7.59
N LEU A 76 -0.87 11.69 -7.24
CA LEU A 76 -0.65 11.25 -5.86
C LEU A 76 0.24 12.22 -5.07
N GLY A 77 1.03 13.03 -5.77
CA GLY A 77 2.03 13.92 -5.18
C GLY A 77 3.40 13.24 -5.00
N SER A 78 4.46 14.05 -5.05
CA SER A 78 5.85 13.59 -5.05
C SER A 78 6.22 12.78 -3.80
N GLN A 79 5.74 13.21 -2.62
CA GLN A 79 5.97 12.55 -1.33
C GLN A 79 5.47 11.10 -1.34
N TYR A 80 4.19 10.89 -1.72
CA TYR A 80 3.60 9.56 -1.77
C TYR A 80 4.23 8.71 -2.87
N TYR A 81 4.50 9.29 -4.04
CA TYR A 81 5.12 8.57 -5.15
C TYR A 81 6.54 8.06 -4.80
N LEU A 82 7.35 8.87 -4.11
CA LEU A 82 8.67 8.43 -3.62
C LEU A 82 8.55 7.28 -2.61
N ARG A 83 7.58 7.35 -1.69
CA ARG A 83 7.34 6.25 -0.73
C ARG A 83 6.89 4.97 -1.42
N LEU A 84 6.05 5.05 -2.45
CA LEU A 84 5.67 3.89 -3.27
C LEU A 84 6.88 3.29 -4.01
N LYS A 85 7.78 4.12 -4.55
CA LYS A 85 9.04 3.64 -5.15
C LYS A 85 9.93 2.93 -4.13
N THR A 86 10.06 3.47 -2.93
CA THR A 86 10.79 2.82 -1.83
C THR A 86 10.14 1.48 -1.48
N TYR A 87 8.81 1.44 -1.37
CA TYR A 87 8.05 0.21 -1.10
C TYR A 87 8.35 -0.87 -2.15
N LEU A 88 8.32 -0.50 -3.44
CA LEU A 88 8.62 -1.39 -4.56
C LEU A 88 10.05 -1.94 -4.50
N ARG A 89 11.03 -1.08 -4.17
CA ARG A 89 12.44 -1.47 -4.06
C ARG A 89 12.71 -2.43 -2.90
N GLU A 90 12.04 -2.22 -1.77
CA GLU A 90 12.16 -3.06 -0.56
C GLU A 90 11.48 -4.43 -0.73
N GLY A 91 10.47 -4.52 -1.59
CA GLY A 91 9.76 -5.77 -1.87
C GLY A 91 8.55 -6.04 -0.96
N PRO A 92 7.73 -7.04 -1.31
CA PRO A 92 6.44 -7.35 -0.66
C PRO A 92 6.57 -7.82 0.79
N TYR A 93 7.69 -8.45 1.14
CA TYR A 93 7.91 -9.08 2.45
C TYR A 93 8.88 -8.33 3.36
N TYR A 94 9.33 -7.13 2.96
CA TYR A 94 10.22 -6.36 3.80
C TYR A 94 9.53 -5.93 5.09
N VAL A 95 10.23 -6.16 6.20
CA VAL A 95 9.86 -5.77 7.56
C VAL A 95 10.93 -4.84 8.08
N SER A 96 10.52 -3.67 8.58
CA SER A 96 11.47 -2.74 9.20
C SER A 96 11.94 -3.33 10.54
N ALA A 97 13.25 -3.50 10.69
CA ALA A 97 13.84 -3.91 11.96
C ALA A 97 13.79 -2.73 12.94
N VAL A 98 12.77 -2.69 13.80
CA VAL A 98 12.77 -1.78 14.95
C VAL A 98 13.61 -2.44 16.04
N ALA A 99 14.84 -1.95 16.23
CA ALA A 99 15.66 -2.36 17.36
C ALA A 99 15.03 -1.77 18.64
N LEU A 100 14.34 -2.60 19.42
CA LEU A 100 13.94 -2.26 20.79
C LEU A 100 15.20 -2.30 21.66
N VAL A 101 15.86 -1.16 21.81
CA VAL A 101 16.92 -1.02 22.82
C VAL A 101 16.24 -0.75 24.16
N SER A 102 16.14 -1.77 25.00
CA SER A 102 15.85 -1.58 26.44
C SER A 102 17.10 -1.01 27.10
N THR A 103 17.06 0.23 27.54
CA THR A 103 18.07 0.76 28.46
C THR A 103 17.77 0.21 29.85
N GLU A 104 18.52 -0.78 30.30
CA GLU A 104 18.54 -1.19 31.69
C GLU A 104 19.07 -0.02 32.54
N GLY A 105 18.20 0.53 33.39
CA GLY A 105 18.60 1.55 34.36
C GLY A 105 19.57 0.93 35.35
N ALA A 106 20.74 1.54 35.50
CA ALA A 106 21.65 1.26 36.59
C ALA A 106 21.03 1.77 37.89
N ASP A 107 20.71 0.85 38.79
CA ASP A 107 20.55 1.13 40.23
C ASP A 107 21.93 1.33 40.89
#